data_AF-A0A0D3H782-F1
#
_entry.id   AF-A0A0D3H782-F1
#
_cell.length_a   1.000
_cell.length_b   1.000
_cell.length_c   1.000
_cell.angle_alpha   90.00
_cell.angle_beta   90.00
_cell.angle_gamma   90.00
#
_symmetry.space_group_name_H-M   'P 1'
#
loop_
_entity.id
_entity.type
_entity.pdbx_description
1 polymer ?
#
loop_
_entity_poly.entity_id
_entity_poly.type
_entity_poly.pdbx_seq_one_letter_code
_entity_poly.pdbx_strand_id
1 'polypeptide(L)'
;MASTAASASASAAQELDREQYLQELIRGSMLDPPSSSSSRAGRVRPLTDDEIGRFYCEVCMEWKLVFDRFRVSDGCPHAFCVACVVGHIEARVAAGSVPVPCLLAGGGGCSGGGVMHPERCKKLLDIDVFDRW
;
A
#
# COMPACT_ATOMS: atom_id res chain seq x y z
N MET A 1 -21.61 32.57 51.75
CA MET A 1 -20.80 31.66 50.90
C MET A 1 -21.54 30.34 50.73
N ALA A 2 -22.61 30.28 49.92
CA ALA A 2 -23.41 29.07 49.74
C ALA A 2 -23.94 28.91 48.30
N SER A 3 -23.16 29.36 47.31
CA SER A 3 -23.62 29.41 45.90
C SER A 3 -22.68 28.71 44.91
N THR A 4 -21.60 28.08 45.37
CA THR A 4 -20.65 27.37 44.50
C THR A 4 -20.91 25.86 44.41
N ALA A 5 -21.55 25.25 45.42
CA ALA A 5 -21.80 23.81 45.45
C ALA A 5 -22.90 23.36 44.46
N ALA A 6 -23.98 24.15 44.31
CA ALA A 6 -25.11 23.80 43.44
C ALA A 6 -24.75 23.85 41.93
N SER A 7 -23.92 24.81 41.53
CA SER A 7 -23.49 24.96 40.13
C SER A 7 -22.56 23.83 39.68
N ALA A 8 -21.70 23.33 40.58
CA ALA A 8 -20.80 22.21 40.29
C ALA A 8 -21.54 20.87 40.15
N SER A 9 -22.61 20.66 40.93
CA SER A 9 -23.46 19.47 40.79
C SER A 9 -24.28 19.45 39.50
N ALA A 10 -24.70 20.62 39.00
CA ALA A 10 -25.44 20.73 37.74
C ALA A 10 -24.54 20.47 36.53
N SER A 11 -23.30 20.98 36.53
CA SER A 11 -22.33 20.70 35.46
C SER A 11 -21.89 19.24 35.43
N ALA A 12 -21.70 18.61 36.60
CA ALA A 12 -21.37 17.18 36.70
C ALA A 12 -22.52 16.29 36.19
N ALA A 13 -23.78 16.66 36.46
CA ALA A 13 -24.95 15.95 35.96
C ALA A 13 -25.09 16.04 34.43
N GLN A 14 -24.81 17.22 33.83
CA GLN A 14 -24.80 17.40 32.37
C GLN A 14 -23.65 16.66 31.69
N GLU A 15 -22.51 16.51 32.36
CA GLU A 15 -21.34 15.80 31.82
C GLU A 15 -21.58 14.28 31.77
N LEU A 16 -22.20 13.71 32.81
CA LEU A 16 -22.59 12.29 32.86
C LEU A 16 -23.64 11.92 31.80
N ASP A 17 -24.59 12.82 31.52
CA ASP A 17 -25.59 12.65 30.46
C ASP A 17 -24.93 12.62 29.06
N ARG A 18 -23.92 13.49 28.84
CA ARG A 18 -23.14 13.53 27.60
C ARG A 18 -22.31 12.26 27.40
N GLU A 19 -21.68 11.74 28.46
CA GLU A 19 -20.91 10.49 28.39
C GLU A 19 -21.81 9.29 28.08
N GLN A 20 -22.99 9.20 28.71
CA GLN A 20 -23.97 8.16 28.41
C GLN A 20 -24.46 8.23 26.96
N TYR A 21 -24.72 9.43 26.44
CA TYR A 21 -25.10 9.62 25.04
C TYR A 21 -24.02 9.16 24.07
N LEU A 22 -22.74 9.49 24.34
CA LEU A 22 -21.62 9.02 23.52
C LEU A 22 -21.48 7.50 23.59
N GLN A 23 -21.71 6.89 24.75
CA GLN A 23 -21.64 5.45 24.93
C GLN A 23 -22.77 4.72 24.18
N GLU A 24 -23.98 5.30 24.12
CA GLU A 24 -25.09 4.79 23.32
C GLU A 24 -24.83 4.88 21.81
N LEU A 25 -24.22 5.99 21.33
CA LEU A 25 -23.83 6.13 19.92
C LEU A 25 -22.77 5.10 19.50
N ILE A 26 -21.80 4.79 20.37
CA ILE A 26 -20.78 3.77 20.12
C ILE A 26 -21.43 2.37 20.09
N ARG A 27 -22.37 2.10 21.01
CA ARG A 27 -23.08 0.81 21.09
C ARG A 27 -23.99 0.57 19.88
N GLY A 28 -24.68 1.61 19.40
CA GLY A 28 -25.50 1.55 18.19
C GLY A 28 -24.70 1.40 16.89
N SER A 29 -23.41 1.73 16.89
CA SER A 29 -22.51 1.55 15.75
C SER A 29 -21.94 0.13 15.65
N MET A 30 -22.10 -0.70 16.68
CA MET A 30 -21.63 -2.09 16.68
C MET A 30 -22.79 -3.07 16.53
N LEU A 31 -23.14 -3.32 15.26
CA LEU A 31 -23.62 -4.59 14.68
C LEU A 31 -25.11 -4.93 14.79
N ASP A 32 -25.78 -4.95 13.63
CA ASP A 32 -26.64 -6.10 13.30
C ASP A 32 -25.74 -7.36 13.31
N PRO A 33 -26.12 -8.45 14.01
CA PRO A 33 -25.41 -9.71 13.85
C PRO A 33 -25.48 -10.09 12.36
N PRO A 34 -24.39 -10.57 11.73
CA PRO A 34 -24.49 -11.11 10.39
C PRO A 34 -25.50 -12.24 10.46
N SER A 35 -26.67 -12.03 9.86
CA SER A 35 -27.60 -13.10 9.57
C SER A 35 -26.78 -14.20 8.89
N SER A 36 -26.69 -15.34 9.55
CA SER A 36 -26.04 -16.57 9.09
C SER A 36 -26.76 -17.07 7.84
N SER A 37 -26.59 -16.36 6.72
CA SER A 37 -27.15 -16.62 5.40
C SER A 37 -26.40 -15.79 4.36
N SER A 38 -25.08 -15.66 4.49
CA SER A 38 -24.27 -15.21 3.37
C SER A 38 -24.13 -16.40 2.42
N SER A 39 -25.02 -16.44 1.43
CA SER A 39 -24.99 -17.38 0.33
C SER A 39 -23.55 -17.49 -0.19
N ARG A 40 -23.02 -18.71 -0.27
CA ARG A 40 -21.73 -19.00 -0.95
C ARG A 40 -21.79 -18.72 -2.46
N ALA A 41 -22.87 -18.09 -2.94
CA ALA A 41 -23.11 -17.69 -4.31
C ALA A 41 -22.47 -16.32 -4.55
N GLY A 42 -21.20 -16.32 -4.94
CA GLY A 42 -20.52 -15.08 -5.35
C GLY A 42 -19.01 -15.07 -5.26
N ARG A 43 -18.36 -16.09 -4.68
CA ARG A 43 -16.89 -16.17 -4.73
C ARG A 43 -16.44 -16.60 -6.12
N VAL A 44 -15.90 -15.67 -6.89
CA VAL A 44 -15.11 -15.95 -8.08
C VAL A 44 -13.94 -16.86 -7.67
N ARG A 45 -13.69 -17.94 -8.43
CA ARG A 45 -12.54 -18.80 -8.16
C ARG A 45 -11.25 -17.98 -8.32
N PRO A 46 -10.21 -18.22 -7.51
CA PRO A 46 -8.89 -17.65 -7.79
C PRO A 46 -8.44 -18.04 -9.20
N LEU A 47 -7.82 -17.10 -9.92
CA LEU A 47 -7.18 -17.38 -11.20
C LEU A 47 -5.95 -18.26 -10.97
N THR A 48 -5.68 -19.19 -11.88
CA THR A 48 -4.42 -19.95 -11.89
C THR A 48 -3.36 -19.24 -12.74
N ASP A 49 -2.08 -19.55 -12.50
CA ASP A 49 -0.95 -18.97 -13.23
C ASP A 49 -0.95 -19.27 -14.74
N ASP A 50 -1.70 -20.29 -15.18
CA ASP A 50 -1.88 -20.63 -16.59
C ASP A 50 -2.97 -19.79 -17.27
N GLU A 51 -3.90 -19.22 -16.49
CA GLU A 51 -4.94 -18.29 -16.96
C GLU A 51 -4.43 -16.84 -17.01
N ILE A 52 -3.26 -16.58 -16.42
CA ILE A 52 -2.65 -15.25 -16.32
C ILE A 52 -1.63 -15.08 -17.44
N GLY A 53 -1.67 -13.93 -18.12
CA GLY A 53 -0.70 -13.60 -19.16
C GLY A 53 0.74 -13.62 -18.63
N ARG A 54 1.70 -13.88 -19.52
CA ARG A 54 3.13 -13.87 -19.19
C ARG A 54 3.88 -12.81 -20.00
N PHE A 55 4.96 -12.30 -19.43
CA PHE A 55 5.91 -11.43 -20.13
C PHE A 55 7.33 -11.91 -19.89
N TYR A 56 8.24 -11.54 -20.79
CA TYR A 56 9.65 -11.88 -20.68
C TYR A 56 10.41 -10.74 -20.00
N CYS A 57 11.13 -11.04 -18.90
CA CYS A 57 11.99 -10.08 -18.23
C CYS A 57 13.39 -10.12 -18.83
N GLU A 58 13.83 -9.03 -19.47
CA GLU A 58 15.14 -8.97 -20.15
C GLU A 58 16.34 -8.97 -19.19
N VAL A 59 16.12 -8.70 -17.90
CA VAL A 59 17.19 -8.64 -16.89
C VAL A 59 17.54 -10.04 -16.37
N CYS A 60 16.53 -10.81 -15.93
CA CYS A 60 16.75 -12.18 -15.45
C CYS A 60 16.56 -13.24 -16.53
N MET A 61 16.17 -12.85 -17.75
CA MET A 61 15.97 -13.75 -18.90
C MET A 61 14.92 -14.84 -18.68
N GLU A 62 13.89 -14.55 -17.86
CA GLU A 62 12.83 -15.50 -17.49
C GLU A 62 11.43 -14.97 -17.85
N TRP A 63 10.51 -15.91 -18.12
CA TRP A 63 9.09 -15.62 -18.24
C TRP A 63 8.46 -15.44 -16.86
N LYS A 64 7.70 -14.36 -16.69
CA LYS A 64 7.04 -13.98 -15.44
C LYS A 64 5.57 -13.67 -15.70
N LEU A 65 4.74 -13.78 -14.66
CA LEU A 65 3.34 -13.39 -14.77
C LEU A 65 3.23 -11.89 -15.01
N VAL A 66 2.22 -11.45 -15.76
CA VAL A 66 1.98 -10.02 -16.01
C VAL A 66 1.73 -9.23 -14.73
N PHE A 67 1.31 -9.90 -13.64
CA PHE A 67 1.16 -9.29 -12.33
C PHE A 67 2.50 -8.93 -11.66
N ASP A 68 3.57 -9.65 -11.99
CA ASP A 68 4.92 -9.36 -11.51
C ASP A 68 5.63 -8.32 -12.37
N ARG A 69 4.92 -7.65 -13.28
CA ARG A 69 5.50 -6.68 -14.21
C ARG A 69 5.48 -5.28 -13.62
N PHE A 70 6.65 -4.66 -13.55
CA PHE A 70 6.81 -3.27 -13.10
C PHE A 70 7.29 -2.36 -14.22
N ARG A 71 6.65 -1.19 -14.39
CA ARG A 71 7.04 -0.14 -15.34
C ARG A 71 7.75 1.00 -14.61
N VAL A 72 8.95 1.35 -15.05
CA VAL A 72 9.83 2.34 -14.39
C VAL A 72 9.18 3.73 -14.31
N SER A 73 8.81 4.31 -15.44
CA SER A 73 8.16 5.63 -15.51
C SER A 73 7.49 5.84 -16.86
N ASP A 74 6.65 6.87 -16.99
CA ASP A 74 5.92 7.15 -18.24
C ASP A 74 6.82 7.61 -19.40
N GLY A 75 8.07 7.99 -19.10
CA GLY A 75 9.12 8.30 -20.08
C GLY A 75 10.12 7.16 -20.34
N CYS A 76 9.92 5.99 -19.72
CA CYS A 76 10.78 4.83 -19.88
C CYS A 76 9.95 3.63 -20.36
N PRO A 77 10.18 3.12 -21.59
CA PRO A 77 9.39 2.01 -22.14
C PRO A 77 9.68 0.67 -21.45
N HIS A 78 10.72 0.60 -20.62
CA HIS A 78 11.18 -0.63 -20.04
C HIS A 78 10.26 -1.14 -18.92
N ALA A 79 10.08 -2.45 -18.92
CA ALA A 79 9.39 -3.16 -17.87
C ALA A 79 10.18 -4.40 -17.46
N PHE A 80 10.21 -4.65 -16.16
CA PHE A 80 11.00 -5.70 -15.55
C PHE A 80 10.14 -6.45 -14.54
N CYS A 81 10.60 -7.62 -14.12
CA CYS A 81 9.95 -8.32 -13.02
C CYS A 81 10.20 -7.59 -11.70
N VAL A 82 9.23 -7.67 -10.79
CA VAL A 82 9.31 -7.05 -9.46
C VAL A 82 10.60 -7.46 -8.74
N ALA A 83 10.98 -8.75 -8.79
CA ALA A 83 12.19 -9.24 -8.16
C ALA A 83 13.48 -8.53 -8.65
N CYS A 84 13.63 -8.33 -9.96
CA CYS A 84 14.78 -7.60 -10.52
C CYS A 84 14.78 -6.13 -10.10
N VAL A 85 13.60 -5.51 -10.06
CA VAL A 85 13.46 -4.10 -9.66
C VAL A 85 13.84 -3.91 -8.20
N VAL A 86 13.32 -4.76 -7.31
CA VAL A 86 13.63 -4.71 -5.88
C VAL A 86 15.11 -4.92 -5.64
N GLY A 87 15.70 -5.99 -6.21
CA GLY A 87 17.13 -6.27 -6.04
C GLY A 87 18.03 -5.15 -6.58
N HIS A 88 17.66 -4.51 -7.70
CA HIS A 88 18.39 -3.36 -8.22
C HIS A 88 18.32 -2.15 -7.29
N ILE A 89 17.13 -1.82 -6.78
CA ILE A 89 16.95 -0.72 -5.85
C ILE A 89 17.77 -0.98 -4.58
N GLU A 90 17.61 -2.15 -3.96
CA GLU A 90 18.32 -2.53 -2.74
C GLU A 90 19.84 -2.40 -2.89
N ALA A 91 20.38 -2.93 -4.00
CA ALA A 91 21.82 -2.84 -4.27
C ALA A 91 22.29 -1.38 -4.43
N ARG A 92 21.51 -0.55 -5.13
CA ARG A 92 21.86 0.87 -5.37
C ARG A 92 21.77 1.71 -4.10
N VAL A 93 20.71 1.52 -3.32
CA VAL A 93 20.50 2.21 -2.04
C VAL A 93 21.57 1.78 -1.03
N ALA A 94 21.88 0.49 -0.94
CA ALA A 94 22.97 0.01 -0.08
C ALA A 94 24.33 0.59 -0.48
N ALA A 95 24.56 0.84 -1.77
CA ALA A 95 25.76 1.49 -2.28
C ALA A 95 25.73 3.03 -2.22
N GLY A 96 24.69 3.65 -1.64
CA GLY A 96 24.52 5.11 -1.60
C GLY A 96 24.41 5.76 -2.99
N SER A 97 24.10 4.97 -4.02
CA SER A 97 24.16 5.37 -5.43
C SER A 97 22.80 5.83 -5.95
N VAL A 98 22.33 6.94 -5.38
CA VAL A 98 21.09 7.64 -5.74
C VAL A 98 21.41 8.88 -6.59
N PRO A 99 20.63 9.21 -7.63
CA PRO A 99 19.36 8.60 -8.04
C PRO A 99 19.51 7.19 -8.62
N VAL A 100 18.48 6.36 -8.47
CA VAL A 100 18.45 4.99 -9.00
C VAL A 100 17.99 5.04 -10.46
N PRO A 101 18.85 4.68 -11.43
CA PRO A 101 18.47 4.68 -12.83
C PRO A 101 17.66 3.44 -13.19
N CYS A 102 16.97 3.49 -14.33
CA CYS A 102 16.43 2.30 -15.00
C CYS A 102 17.52 1.21 -15.15
N LEU A 103 17.13 -0.05 -15.00
CA LEU A 103 18.05 -1.20 -15.07
C LEU A 103 18.77 -1.33 -16.43
N LEU A 104 18.15 -0.80 -17.50
CA LEU A 104 18.71 -0.73 -18.85
C LEU A 104 19.04 0.71 -19.27
N ALA A 105 19.53 1.53 -18.33
CA ALA A 105 19.98 2.88 -18.64
C ALA A 105 21.02 2.86 -19.78
N GLY A 106 20.71 3.50 -20.91
CA GLY A 106 21.57 3.57 -22.10
C GLY A 106 21.25 2.57 -23.21
N GLY A 107 20.32 1.63 -22.99
CA GLY A 107 19.83 0.70 -24.02
C GLY A 107 18.37 0.97 -24.44
N GLY A 108 17.96 0.43 -25.58
CA GLY A 108 16.55 0.10 -25.85
C GLY A 108 15.54 1.26 -25.92
N GLY A 109 15.98 2.50 -26.16
CA GLY A 109 15.06 3.64 -26.28
C GLY A 109 14.73 4.36 -24.97
N CYS A 110 15.52 4.13 -23.90
CA CYS A 110 15.46 4.96 -22.69
C CYS A 110 16.16 6.31 -22.92
N SER A 111 15.55 7.15 -23.76
CA SER A 111 16.14 8.41 -24.25
C SER A 111 16.40 9.45 -23.16
N GLY A 112 15.77 9.31 -22.00
CA GLY A 112 15.88 10.25 -20.87
C GLY A 112 16.47 9.67 -19.59
N GLY A 113 17.07 8.46 -19.63
CA GLY A 113 17.66 7.84 -18.44
C GLY A 113 16.66 7.75 -17.28
N GLY A 114 15.51 7.10 -17.51
CA GLY A 114 14.38 7.09 -16.59
C GLY A 114 14.80 6.76 -15.16
N VAL A 115 14.62 7.71 -14.25
CA VAL A 115 14.93 7.55 -12.83
C VAL A 115 13.77 6.82 -12.14
N MET A 116 14.10 5.88 -11.27
CA MET A 116 13.14 5.23 -10.39
C MET A 116 12.88 6.15 -9.21
N HIS A 117 11.62 6.53 -9.02
CA HIS A 117 11.19 7.37 -7.91
C HIS A 117 10.75 6.51 -6.72
N PRO A 118 11.20 6.81 -5.48
CA PRO A 118 10.81 6.06 -4.29
C PRO A 118 9.29 5.92 -4.15
N GLU A 119 8.53 6.98 -4.45
CA GLU A 119 7.07 7.04 -4.31
C GLU A 119 6.34 6.01 -5.18
N ARG A 120 6.92 5.66 -6.34
CA ARG A 120 6.42 4.61 -7.23
C ARG A 120 6.81 3.22 -6.77
N CYS A 121 7.91 3.10 -6.03
CA CYS A 121 8.50 1.83 -5.61
C CYS A 121 8.13 1.45 -4.17
N LYS A 122 7.52 2.35 -3.39
CA LYS A 122 7.20 2.15 -1.96
C LYS A 122 6.44 0.86 -1.62
N LYS A 123 5.64 0.34 -2.55
CA LYS A 123 4.87 -0.91 -2.35
C LYS A 123 5.68 -2.17 -2.63
N LEU A 124 6.86 -2.03 -3.23
CA LEU A 124 7.74 -3.13 -3.58
C LEU A 124 8.85 -3.35 -2.56
N LEU A 125 9.15 -2.33 -1.74
CA LEU A 125 10.31 -2.30 -0.88
C LEU A 125 9.91 -2.53 0.57
N ASP A 126 10.83 -3.14 1.31
CA ASP A 126 10.79 -3.08 2.76
C ASP A 126 10.95 -1.63 3.23
N ILE A 127 10.35 -1.31 4.38
CA ILE A 127 10.36 0.03 4.95
C ILE A 127 11.80 0.50 5.23
N ASP A 128 12.69 -0.39 5.65
CA ASP A 128 14.09 -0.04 5.97
C ASP A 128 14.90 0.29 4.70
N VAL A 129 14.53 -0.27 3.55
CA VAL A 129 15.15 0.07 2.26
C VAL A 129 14.61 1.41 1.77
N PHE A 130 13.30 1.63 1.92
CA PHE A 130 12.67 2.88 1.53
C PHE A 130 13.18 4.07 2.34
N ASP A 131 13.33 3.94 3.66
CA ASP A 131 13.78 5.03 4.54
C ASP A 131 15.26 5.42 4.29
N ARG A 132 16.07 4.49 3.79
CA ARG A 132 17.47 4.74 3.42
C ARG A 132 17.63 5.34 2.03
N TRP A 133 16.62 5.18 1.17
CA TRP A 133 16.64 5.70 -0.19
C TRP A 133 16.29 7.19 -0.19
#